data_AF-D6SUU9-F1
#
_entry.id   AF-D6SUU9-F1
#
_cell.length_a   1.000
_cell.length_b   1.000
_cell.length_c   1.000
_cell.angle_alpha   90.00
_cell.angle_beta   90.00
_cell.angle_gamma   90.00
#
_symmetry.space_group_name_H-M   'P 1'
#
loop_
_entity.id
_entity.type
_entity.pdbx_description
1 polymer ?
#
loop_
_entity_poly.entity_id
_entity_poly.type
_entity_poly.pdbx_seq_one_letter_code
_entity_poly.pdbx_strand_id
1 'polypeptide(L)'
;MISKYKLPGSPLISIGVTGHRAHRLNPNIESKFSIFISQILDIVLKKLSTSCFNAVHTQDNPQICMVSALAEGADRIFAREALKNKLNLCCVLPFNRNEYKKDFQDQTSLDEYAKLLSEASSVIELDYPRSGIQGYQAVGRKIVDMCDLMIALWDGEPARGPGGTAHVVEMTLTASKPVLWFPLVQERGSRFLMPGHNSKEMPLEASQEGWENSLEEWLMIQE
;
A
#
# COMPACT_ATOMS: atom_id res chain seq x y z
N MET A 1 -7.71 1.24 -20.81
CA MET A 1 -7.23 -0.12 -21.11
C MET A 1 -6.03 -0.39 -20.22
N ILE A 2 -6.22 -1.05 -19.07
CA ILE A 2 -5.11 -1.53 -18.26
C ILE A 2 -4.49 -2.70 -19.02
N SER A 3 -3.16 -2.71 -19.16
CA SER A 3 -2.42 -3.72 -19.91
C SER A 3 -2.70 -5.10 -19.31
N LYS A 4 -3.45 -5.95 -20.03
CA LYS A 4 -3.67 -7.37 -19.70
C LYS A 4 -2.39 -8.22 -19.80
N TYR A 5 -1.26 -7.62 -20.14
CA TYR A 5 0.01 -8.32 -20.30
C TYR A 5 1.02 -7.74 -19.32
N LYS A 6 1.17 -8.41 -18.18
CA LYS A 6 2.34 -8.24 -17.32
C LYS A 6 3.52 -8.95 -17.99
N LEU A 7 4.69 -8.31 -17.95
CA LEU A 7 5.90 -8.90 -18.53
C LEU A 7 6.25 -10.20 -17.78
N PRO A 8 6.81 -11.22 -18.45
CA PRO A 8 7.31 -12.42 -17.78
C PRO A 8 8.24 -12.06 -16.61
N GLY A 9 7.96 -12.58 -15.42
CA GLY A 9 8.70 -12.26 -14.18
C GLY A 9 8.14 -11.08 -13.35
N SER A 10 7.14 -10.36 -13.86
CA SER A 10 6.42 -9.34 -13.07
C SER A 10 5.51 -9.99 -12.01
N PRO A 11 5.26 -9.33 -10.86
CA PRO A 11 4.35 -9.86 -9.85
C PRO A 11 2.93 -9.95 -10.41
N LEU A 12 2.21 -11.03 -10.09
CA LEU A 12 0.82 -11.25 -10.50
C LEU A 12 -0.10 -10.14 -9.95
N ILE A 13 0.16 -9.66 -8.74
CA ILE A 13 -0.49 -8.49 -8.15
C ILE A 13 0.53 -7.64 -7.38
N SER A 14 0.43 -6.32 -7.54
CA SER A 14 1.19 -5.36 -6.74
C SER A 14 0.25 -4.60 -5.81
N ILE A 15 0.57 -4.55 -4.52
CA ILE A 15 -0.22 -3.82 -3.52
C ILE A 15 0.63 -2.66 -3.02
N GLY A 16 0.10 -1.43 -3.11
CA GLY A 16 0.72 -0.23 -2.58
C GLY A 16 0.15 0.15 -1.22
N VAL A 17 0.90 0.94 -0.45
CA VAL A 17 0.40 1.55 0.79
C VAL A 17 0.56 3.06 0.78
N THR A 18 -0.40 3.74 1.38
CA THR A 18 -0.28 5.14 1.79
C THR A 18 -0.96 5.33 3.15
N GLY A 19 -0.48 6.25 3.97
CA GLY A 19 -1.15 6.48 5.23
C GLY A 19 -0.53 7.52 6.14
N HIS A 20 -1.17 7.65 7.30
CA HIS A 20 -0.71 8.50 8.38
C HIS A 20 0.63 8.02 8.96
N ARG A 21 1.45 8.99 9.36
CA ARG A 21 2.73 8.72 10.04
C ARG A 21 2.51 8.36 11.51
N ALA A 22 3.51 7.72 12.13
CA ALA A 22 3.46 7.21 13.51
C ALA A 22 2.88 8.20 14.54
N HIS A 23 3.21 9.50 14.47
CA HIS A 23 2.70 10.52 15.41
C HIS A 23 1.16 10.73 15.39
N ARG A 24 0.45 10.21 14.37
CA ARG A 24 -1.02 10.26 14.25
C ARG A 24 -1.68 8.95 14.67
N LEU A 25 -0.89 7.92 14.97
CA LEU A 25 -1.36 6.58 15.28
C LEU A 25 -1.19 6.30 16.77
N ASN A 26 -2.10 5.49 17.30
CA ASN A 26 -1.94 4.90 18.63
C ASN A 26 -1.78 3.38 18.48
N PRO A 27 -1.22 2.69 19.48
CA PRO A 27 -0.92 1.25 19.37
C PRO A 27 -2.13 0.37 19.02
N ASN A 28 -3.34 0.77 19.42
CA ASN A 28 -4.57 0.06 19.08
C ASN A 28 -4.90 0.17 17.58
N ILE A 29 -4.77 1.37 16.99
CA ILE A 29 -4.94 1.56 15.55
C ILE A 29 -3.86 0.81 14.76
N GLU A 30 -2.61 0.85 15.20
CA GLU A 30 -1.52 0.13 14.54
C GLU A 30 -1.77 -1.38 14.51
N SER A 31 -2.19 -1.95 15.64
CA SER A 31 -2.51 -3.37 15.76
C SER A 31 -3.68 -3.77 14.86
N LYS A 32 -4.76 -2.97 14.85
CA LYS A 32 -5.92 -3.23 13.98
C LYS A 32 -5.58 -3.08 12.50
N PHE A 33 -4.71 -2.13 12.15
CA PHE A 33 -4.26 -1.97 10.76
C PHE A 33 -3.39 -3.14 10.30
N SER A 34 -2.51 -3.66 11.17
CA SER A 34 -1.76 -4.90 10.92
C SER A 34 -2.71 -6.10 10.69
N ILE A 35 -3.73 -6.27 11.52
CA ILE A 35 -4.75 -7.32 11.35
C ILE A 35 -5.47 -7.16 10.01
N PHE A 36 -5.87 -5.93 9.67
CA PHE A 36 -6.54 -5.63 8.40
C PHE A 36 -5.67 -6.00 7.20
N ILE A 37 -4.38 -5.64 7.20
CA ILE A 37 -3.44 -6.04 6.14
C ILE A 37 -3.33 -7.56 6.07
N SER A 38 -3.23 -8.25 7.22
CA SER A 38 -3.20 -9.72 7.25
C SER A 38 -4.43 -10.34 6.59
N GLN A 39 -5.63 -9.84 6.90
CA GLN A 39 -6.88 -10.33 6.29
C GLN A 39 -6.90 -10.13 4.78
N ILE A 40 -6.43 -8.98 4.29
CA ILE A 40 -6.31 -8.69 2.85
C ILE A 40 -5.37 -9.70 2.20
N LEU A 41 -4.19 -9.91 2.79
CA LEU A 41 -3.20 -10.85 2.26
C LEU A 41 -3.74 -12.28 2.24
N ASP A 42 -4.46 -12.71 3.29
CA ASP A 42 -5.07 -14.04 3.33
C ASP A 42 -6.07 -14.24 2.18
N ILE A 43 -6.94 -13.26 1.91
CA ILE A 43 -7.91 -13.30 0.80
C ILE A 43 -7.17 -13.38 -0.54
N VAL A 44 -6.19 -12.49 -0.76
CA VAL A 44 -5.43 -12.44 -2.02
C VAL A 44 -4.65 -13.74 -2.23
N LEU A 45 -3.88 -14.20 -1.24
CA LEU A 45 -3.07 -15.42 -1.34
C LEU A 45 -3.93 -16.66 -1.58
N LYS A 46 -5.04 -16.80 -0.86
CA LYS A 46 -5.99 -17.91 -1.07
C LYS A 46 -6.51 -17.90 -2.49
N LYS A 47 -6.93 -16.74 -2.99
CA LYS A 47 -7.46 -16.60 -4.35
C LYS A 47 -6.40 -16.97 -5.39
N LEU A 48 -5.20 -16.40 -5.30
CA LEU A 48 -4.11 -16.70 -6.22
C LEU A 48 -3.72 -18.19 -6.23
N SER A 49 -3.73 -18.85 -5.07
CA SER A 49 -3.45 -20.29 -4.97
C SER A 49 -4.48 -21.15 -5.72
N THR A 50 -5.75 -20.75 -5.73
CA THR A 50 -6.82 -21.48 -6.42
C THR A 50 -6.77 -21.32 -7.93
N SER A 51 -6.36 -20.15 -8.43
CA SER A 51 -6.28 -19.84 -9.86
C SER A 51 -5.02 -20.45 -10.52
N CYS A 52 -3.95 -20.61 -9.74
CA CYS A 52 -2.67 -21.14 -10.23
C CYS A 52 -2.61 -22.66 -10.37
N PHE A 53 -3.69 -23.40 -10.08
CA PHE A 53 -3.74 -24.84 -10.29
C PHE A 53 -3.61 -25.24 -11.78
N ASN A 54 -3.81 -24.29 -12.71
CA ASN A 54 -3.71 -24.52 -14.16
C ASN A 54 -2.44 -23.93 -14.83
N ALA A 55 -1.63 -23.15 -14.10
CA ALA A 55 -0.43 -22.52 -14.65
C ALA A 55 0.80 -23.09 -13.96
N VAL A 56 1.65 -23.79 -14.73
CA VAL A 56 2.95 -24.30 -14.29
C VAL A 56 3.77 -23.16 -13.71
N HIS A 57 3.82 -23.06 -12.37
CA HIS A 57 4.64 -22.09 -11.67
C HIS A 57 5.71 -22.79 -10.84
N THR A 58 6.96 -22.49 -11.20
CA THR A 58 8.18 -22.77 -10.46
C THR A 58 8.08 -22.14 -9.06
N GLN A 59 8.55 -22.88 -8.05
CA GLN A 59 8.43 -22.62 -6.60
C GLN A 59 9.01 -21.28 -6.08
N ASP A 60 9.58 -20.41 -6.93
CA ASP A 60 10.53 -19.38 -6.50
C ASP A 60 10.15 -17.92 -6.83
N ASN A 61 8.88 -17.59 -7.13
CA ASN A 61 8.50 -16.17 -7.28
C ASN A 61 7.24 -15.81 -6.48
N PRO A 62 7.34 -14.92 -5.46
CA PRO A 62 6.16 -14.38 -4.82
C PRO A 62 5.30 -13.66 -5.84
N GLN A 63 4.08 -14.18 -6.04
CA GLN A 63 3.10 -13.61 -6.95
C GLN A 63 2.64 -12.20 -6.54
N ILE A 64 2.96 -11.79 -5.32
CA ILE A 64 2.58 -10.50 -4.74
C ILE A 64 3.82 -9.64 -4.52
N CYS A 65 3.78 -8.38 -4.98
CA CYS A 65 4.75 -7.35 -4.63
C CYS A 65 4.10 -6.27 -3.78
N MET A 66 4.71 -5.97 -2.63
CA MET A 66 4.27 -4.99 -1.65
C MET A 66 5.12 -3.73 -1.84
N VAL A 67 4.51 -2.60 -2.20
CA VAL A 67 5.20 -1.35 -2.55
C VAL A 67 4.98 -0.31 -1.45
N SER A 68 6.07 0.16 -0.83
CA SER A 68 6.03 1.04 0.35
C SER A 68 7.05 2.17 0.27
N ALA A 69 6.76 3.33 0.86
CA ALA A 69 7.72 4.43 1.01
C ALA A 69 8.63 4.26 2.24
N LEU A 70 8.36 3.28 3.09
CA LEU A 70 9.09 2.98 4.33
C LEU A 70 9.09 4.11 5.38
N ALA A 71 8.16 5.06 5.28
CA ALA A 71 7.93 6.10 6.27
C ALA A 71 7.45 5.51 7.62
N GLU A 72 7.72 6.17 8.73
CA GLU A 72 7.18 5.75 10.03
C GLU A 72 5.65 5.70 10.01
N GLY A 73 5.05 4.66 10.60
CA GLY A 73 3.59 4.47 10.65
C GLY A 73 3.10 3.43 9.65
N ALA A 74 2.11 3.79 8.83
CA ALA A 74 1.41 2.87 7.92
C ALA A 74 2.38 2.05 7.04
N ASP A 75 3.35 2.72 6.43
CA ASP A 75 4.32 2.14 5.51
C ASP A 75 5.18 1.04 6.15
N ARG A 76 5.60 1.22 7.42
CA ARG A 76 6.39 0.20 8.15
C ARG A 76 5.54 -0.93 8.69
N ILE A 77 4.30 -0.67 9.12
CA ILE A 77 3.35 -1.74 9.48
C ILE A 77 3.13 -2.65 8.28
N PHE A 78 2.86 -2.05 7.11
CA PHE A 78 2.69 -2.75 5.85
C PHE A 78 3.94 -3.53 5.42
N ALA A 79 5.14 -2.94 5.53
CA ALA A 79 6.39 -3.61 5.22
C ALA A 79 6.64 -4.83 6.14
N ARG A 80 6.32 -4.73 7.44
CA ARG A 80 6.44 -5.86 8.36
C ARG A 80 5.51 -7.02 7.99
N GLU A 81 4.25 -6.73 7.63
CA GLU A 81 3.32 -7.78 7.20
C GLU A 81 3.74 -8.41 5.88
N ALA A 82 4.33 -7.65 4.95
CA ALA A 82 4.92 -8.21 3.73
C ALA A 82 6.00 -9.25 4.03
N LEU A 83 6.98 -8.88 4.87
CA LEU A 83 8.13 -9.74 5.20
C LEU A 83 7.72 -10.95 6.04
N LYS A 84 6.80 -10.76 7.00
CA LYS A 84 6.22 -11.86 7.80
C LYS A 84 5.56 -12.94 6.92
N ASN A 85 4.94 -12.53 5.81
CA ASN A 85 4.34 -13.44 4.83
C ASN A 85 5.30 -13.85 3.71
N LYS A 86 6.59 -13.52 3.81
CA LYS A 86 7.63 -13.82 2.80
C LYS A 86 7.29 -13.30 1.40
N LEU A 87 6.58 -12.17 1.33
CA LEU A 87 6.23 -11.52 0.07
C LEU A 87 7.35 -10.57 -0.37
N ASN A 88 7.39 -10.28 -1.67
CA ASN A 88 8.36 -9.32 -2.20
C ASN A 88 8.06 -7.92 -1.69
N LEU A 89 9.03 -7.28 -1.03
CA LEU A 89 8.94 -5.88 -0.61
C LEU A 89 9.73 -4.99 -1.57
N CYS A 90 9.07 -3.99 -2.16
CA CYS A 90 9.68 -2.94 -2.97
C CYS A 90 9.60 -1.61 -2.25
N CYS A 91 10.75 -1.03 -1.92
CA CYS A 91 10.84 0.26 -1.23
C CYS A 91 11.06 1.38 -2.23
N VAL A 92 10.15 2.36 -2.28
CA VAL A 92 10.27 3.55 -3.13
C VAL A 92 10.63 4.76 -2.27
N LEU A 93 11.85 5.24 -2.38
CA LEU A 93 12.39 6.32 -1.55
C LEU A 93 12.43 7.63 -2.34
N PRO A 94 12.13 8.78 -1.69
CA PRO A 94 12.07 10.07 -2.37
C PRO A 94 13.44 10.52 -2.89
N PHE A 95 14.50 10.09 -2.21
CA PHE A 95 15.89 10.43 -2.48
C PHE A 95 16.79 9.34 -1.89
N ASN A 96 18.11 9.54 -1.97
CA ASN A 96 19.06 8.54 -1.51
C ASN A 96 18.78 8.06 -0.08
N ARG A 97 18.88 6.75 0.17
CA ARG A 97 18.57 6.16 1.49
C ARG A 97 19.33 6.79 2.67
N ASN A 98 20.56 7.25 2.45
CA ASN A 98 21.36 7.91 3.49
C ASN A 98 20.88 9.33 3.79
N GLU A 99 20.23 9.97 2.82
CA GLU A 99 19.53 11.23 3.06
C GLU A 99 18.17 10.96 3.69
N TYR A 100 17.45 9.90 3.29
CA TYR A 100 16.09 9.60 3.76
C TYR A 100 16.05 9.21 5.23
N LYS A 101 17.04 8.44 5.70
CA LYS A 101 17.16 8.12 7.13
C LYS A 101 17.20 9.36 8.04
N LYS A 102 17.60 10.53 7.53
CA LYS A 102 17.60 11.80 8.31
C LYS A 102 16.19 12.31 8.63
N ASP A 103 15.13 11.72 8.07
CA ASP A 103 13.75 11.96 8.48
C ASP A 103 13.43 11.35 9.85
N PHE A 104 14.24 10.41 10.32
CA PHE A 104 14.00 9.64 11.53
C PHE A 104 14.99 10.05 12.61
N GLN A 105 14.49 10.46 13.77
CA GLN A 105 15.32 10.97 14.87
C GLN A 105 15.65 9.90 15.91
N ASP A 106 14.76 8.93 16.11
CA ASP A 106 14.92 7.89 17.12
C ASP A 106 15.77 6.72 16.61
N GLN A 107 16.67 6.20 17.47
CA GLN A 107 17.56 5.10 17.09
C GLN A 107 16.79 3.82 16.78
N THR A 108 15.72 3.51 17.53
CA THR A 108 14.85 2.35 17.25
C THR A 108 14.21 2.47 15.87
N SER A 109 13.77 3.68 15.52
CA SER A 109 13.21 3.97 14.20
C SER A 109 14.23 3.82 13.07
N LEU A 110 15.48 4.25 13.30
CA LEU A 110 16.59 4.07 12.35
C LEU A 110 16.95 2.59 12.16
N ASP A 111 17.01 1.82 13.26
CA ASP A 111 17.32 0.39 13.22
C ASP A 111 16.22 -0.39 12.51
N GLU A 112 14.95 -0.05 12.76
CA GLU A 112 13.82 -0.63 12.04
C GLU A 112 13.87 -0.30 10.56
N TYR A 113 14.10 0.96 10.19
CA TYR A 113 14.25 1.38 8.80
C TYR A 113 15.37 0.60 8.10
N ALA A 114 16.54 0.49 8.74
CA ALA A 114 17.69 -0.23 8.18
C ALA A 114 17.38 -1.72 7.99
N LYS A 115 16.75 -2.36 8.98
CA LYS A 115 16.33 -3.76 8.91
C LYS A 115 15.34 -4.02 7.78
N LEU A 116 14.26 -3.24 7.73
CA LEU A 116 13.24 -3.39 6.69
C LEU A 116 13.82 -3.16 5.29
N LEU A 117 14.71 -2.17 5.15
CA LEU A 117 15.36 -1.88 3.88
C LEU A 117 16.35 -2.97 3.45
N SER A 118 17.04 -3.63 4.38
CA SER A 118 17.96 -4.73 4.05
C SER A 118 17.24 -6.02 3.66
N GLU A 119 16.00 -6.20 4.13
CA GLU A 119 15.14 -7.35 3.78
C GLU A 119 14.30 -7.09 2.51
N ALA A 120 14.30 -5.86 1.97
CA ALA A 120 13.54 -5.52 0.78
C ALA A 120 14.11 -6.20 -0.48
N SER A 121 13.24 -6.83 -1.28
CA SER A 121 13.60 -7.45 -2.56
C SER A 121 14.08 -6.42 -3.59
N SER A 122 13.65 -5.16 -3.48
CA SER A 122 14.12 -4.08 -4.33
C SER A 122 13.98 -2.71 -3.65
N VAL A 123 14.86 -1.78 -4.04
CA VAL A 123 14.84 -0.39 -3.58
C VAL A 123 14.97 0.54 -4.78
N ILE A 124 14.03 1.46 -4.93
CA ILE A 124 14.01 2.50 -5.95
C ILE A 124 14.23 3.84 -5.27
N GLU A 125 15.34 4.49 -5.56
CA GLU A 125 15.64 5.86 -5.11
C GLU A 125 15.33 6.81 -6.26
N LEU A 126 14.45 7.78 -6.06
CA LEU A 126 13.99 8.69 -7.12
C LEU A 126 14.93 9.88 -7.37
N ASP A 127 16.02 9.98 -6.60
CA ASP A 127 17.07 11.02 -6.72
C ASP A 127 16.56 12.47 -6.73
N TYR A 128 15.43 12.76 -6.08
CA TYR A 128 15.01 14.15 -5.89
C TYR A 128 15.90 14.87 -4.87
N PRO A 129 16.07 16.19 -4.97
CA PRO A 129 16.69 16.94 -3.88
C PRO A 129 15.80 16.88 -2.63
N ARG A 130 16.42 16.80 -1.45
CA ARG A 130 15.72 16.84 -0.15
C ARG A 130 15.00 18.19 0.09
N SER A 131 15.33 19.22 -0.67
CA SER A 131 14.69 20.52 -0.58
C SER A 131 13.24 20.47 -1.07
N GLY A 132 12.28 20.55 -0.14
CA GLY A 132 10.86 20.68 -0.46
C GLY A 132 10.09 19.36 -0.46
N ILE A 133 8.90 19.40 -1.07
CA ILE A 133 7.90 18.31 -1.02
C ILE A 133 7.89 17.43 -2.27
N GLN A 134 8.64 17.80 -3.31
CA GLN A 134 8.62 17.19 -4.64
C GLN A 134 9.01 15.72 -4.61
N GLY A 135 10.05 15.36 -3.84
CA GLY A 135 10.46 13.96 -3.68
C GLY A 135 9.35 13.09 -3.09
N TYR A 136 8.69 13.57 -2.04
CA TYR A 136 7.57 12.84 -1.41
C TYR A 136 6.36 12.70 -2.34
N GLN A 137 6.05 13.74 -3.12
CA GLN A 137 5.00 13.68 -4.15
C GLN A 137 5.32 12.66 -5.24
N ALA A 138 6.57 12.65 -5.69
CA ALA A 138 7.04 11.71 -6.71
C ALA A 138 6.96 10.26 -6.21
N VAL A 139 7.26 10.00 -4.93
CA VAL A 139 7.06 8.68 -4.31
C VAL A 139 5.61 8.27 -4.38
N GLY A 140 4.68 9.13 -3.93
CA GLY A 140 3.24 8.82 -3.97
C GLY A 140 2.78 8.46 -5.39
N ARG A 141 3.20 9.24 -6.39
CA ARG A 141 2.89 8.94 -7.80
C ARG A 141 3.52 7.63 -8.27
N LYS A 142 4.78 7.37 -7.92
CA LYS A 142 5.48 6.14 -8.31
C LYS A 142 4.83 4.90 -7.70
N ILE A 143 4.37 4.96 -6.45
CA ILE A 143 3.64 3.85 -5.83
C ILE A 143 2.31 3.63 -6.56
N VAL A 144 1.56 4.69 -6.86
CA VAL A 144 0.32 4.59 -7.67
C VAL A 144 0.59 3.96 -9.02
N ASP A 145 1.69 4.31 -9.69
CA ASP A 145 2.05 3.71 -10.98
C ASP A 145 2.37 2.21 -10.86
N MET A 146 2.97 1.78 -9.75
CA MET A 146 3.46 0.42 -9.54
C MET A 146 2.44 -0.56 -8.91
N CYS A 147 1.41 -0.07 -8.23
CA CYS A 147 0.41 -0.94 -7.61
C CYS A 147 -0.78 -1.24 -8.53
N ASP A 148 -1.45 -2.35 -8.31
CA ASP A 148 -2.76 -2.68 -8.87
C ASP A 148 -3.88 -2.33 -7.88
N LEU A 149 -3.58 -2.42 -6.58
CA LEU A 149 -4.46 -2.13 -5.44
C LEU A 149 -3.71 -1.27 -4.42
N MET A 150 -4.36 -0.28 -3.84
CA MET A 150 -3.79 0.57 -2.78
C MET A 150 -4.46 0.29 -1.43
N ILE A 151 -3.69 0.17 -0.36
CA ILE A 151 -4.19 0.20 1.02
C ILE A 151 -3.95 1.60 1.59
N ALA A 152 -5.00 2.23 2.13
CA ALA A 152 -4.94 3.58 2.67
C ALA A 152 -5.30 3.61 4.16
N LEU A 153 -4.34 3.93 5.03
CA LEU A 153 -4.59 4.29 6.44
C LEU A 153 -4.85 5.79 6.55
N TRP A 154 -6.13 6.19 6.52
CA TRP A 154 -6.50 7.58 6.29
C TRP A 154 -7.70 8.00 7.15
N ASP A 155 -7.74 9.26 7.59
CA ASP A 155 -8.82 9.82 8.42
C ASP A 155 -10.05 10.23 7.62
N GLY A 156 -10.02 10.13 6.29
CA GLY A 156 -11.11 10.58 5.42
C GLY A 156 -11.11 12.10 5.18
N GLU A 157 -10.14 12.83 5.76
CA GLU A 157 -10.05 14.28 5.62
C GLU A 157 -9.39 14.68 4.29
N PRO A 158 -9.80 15.79 3.65
CA PRO A 158 -9.20 16.26 2.41
C PRO A 158 -7.68 16.45 2.49
N ALA A 159 -7.02 16.40 1.33
CA ALA A 159 -5.58 16.63 1.25
C ALA A 159 -5.23 18.05 1.75
N ARG A 160 -4.32 18.12 2.73
CA ARG A 160 -3.79 19.40 3.24
C ARG A 160 -2.70 20.00 2.35
N GLY A 161 -2.36 19.32 1.28
CA GLY A 161 -1.32 19.68 0.32
C GLY A 161 -0.98 18.50 -0.59
N PRO A 162 -0.32 18.76 -1.72
CA PRO A 162 0.02 17.70 -2.66
C PRO A 162 1.09 16.77 -2.06
N GLY A 163 0.87 15.46 -2.21
CA GLY A 163 1.72 14.40 -1.65
C GLY A 163 1.22 13.81 -0.31
N GLY A 164 0.15 14.35 0.26
CA GLY A 164 -0.50 13.74 1.42
C GLY A 164 -1.32 12.49 1.07
N THR A 165 -1.73 11.73 2.08
CA THR A 165 -2.49 10.47 1.94
C THR A 165 -3.74 10.61 1.07
N ALA A 166 -4.59 11.63 1.34
CA ALA A 166 -5.80 11.87 0.56
C ALA A 166 -5.51 12.15 -0.93
N HIS A 167 -4.41 12.84 -1.23
CA HIS A 167 -3.98 13.09 -2.61
C HIS A 167 -3.55 11.78 -3.30
N VAL A 168 -2.85 10.89 -2.59
CA VAL A 168 -2.49 9.57 -3.12
C VAL A 168 -3.73 8.69 -3.35
N VAL A 169 -4.72 8.74 -2.45
CA VAL A 169 -6.02 8.05 -2.65
C VAL A 169 -6.73 8.58 -3.90
N GLU A 170 -6.85 9.90 -4.05
CA GLU A 170 -7.46 10.51 -5.23
C GLU A 170 -6.71 10.17 -6.54
N MET A 171 -5.38 10.24 -6.54
CA MET A 171 -4.55 9.82 -7.66
C MET A 171 -4.77 8.34 -8.02
N THR A 172 -4.89 7.47 -7.02
CA THR A 172 -5.13 6.02 -7.23
C THR A 172 -6.46 5.77 -7.91
N LEU A 173 -7.54 6.37 -7.40
CA LEU A 173 -8.88 6.22 -7.96
C LEU A 173 -8.97 6.82 -9.38
N THR A 174 -8.30 7.96 -9.61
CA THR A 174 -8.19 8.59 -10.94
C THR A 174 -7.43 7.70 -11.92
N ALA A 175 -6.42 6.97 -11.45
CA ALA A 175 -5.70 5.96 -12.22
C ALA A 175 -6.50 4.66 -12.45
N SER A 176 -7.79 4.63 -12.11
CA SER A 176 -8.67 3.47 -12.25
C SER A 176 -8.22 2.25 -11.44
N LYS A 177 -7.61 2.48 -10.28
CA LYS A 177 -7.17 1.43 -9.34
C LYS A 177 -7.99 1.52 -8.05
N PRO A 178 -8.43 0.39 -7.48
CA PRO A 178 -9.18 0.40 -6.24
C PRO A 178 -8.33 0.77 -5.03
N VAL A 179 -9.00 1.24 -3.98
CA VAL A 179 -8.39 1.57 -2.68
C VAL A 179 -9.11 0.83 -1.56
N LEU A 180 -8.38 0.04 -0.78
CA LEU A 180 -8.83 -0.48 0.51
C LEU A 180 -8.56 0.56 1.59
N TRP A 181 -9.61 1.25 2.02
CA TRP A 181 -9.53 2.29 3.01
C TRP A 181 -9.75 1.75 4.41
N PHE A 182 -8.78 1.98 5.29
CA PHE A 182 -8.87 1.78 6.73
C PHE A 182 -8.99 3.13 7.45
N PRO A 183 -10.12 3.43 8.11
CA PRO A 183 -10.33 4.69 8.81
C PRO A 183 -9.61 4.74 10.16
N LEU A 184 -9.15 5.93 10.58
CA LEU A 184 -8.67 6.13 11.96
C LEU A 184 -9.81 6.02 13.00
N VAL A 185 -11.03 6.37 12.61
CA VAL A 185 -12.24 6.24 13.42
C VAL A 185 -12.91 4.91 13.08
N GLN A 186 -12.80 3.94 13.98
CA GLN A 186 -13.10 2.53 13.72
C GLN A 186 -14.59 2.27 13.44
N GLU A 187 -15.47 3.09 14.03
CA GLU A 187 -16.91 3.05 13.85
C GLU A 187 -17.33 3.28 12.38
N ARG A 188 -16.45 3.86 11.55
CA ARG A 188 -16.73 4.11 10.13
C ARG A 188 -16.63 2.86 9.25
N GLY A 189 -15.96 1.80 9.75
CA GLY A 189 -15.69 0.56 9.03
C GLY A 189 -14.69 0.72 7.87
N SER A 190 -13.90 -0.32 7.61
CA SER A 190 -13.04 -0.38 6.42
C SER A 190 -13.86 -0.56 5.14
N ARG A 191 -13.36 -0.06 4.00
CA ARG A 191 -14.11 -0.04 2.74
C ARG A 191 -13.26 -0.35 1.53
N PHE A 192 -13.89 -0.94 0.51
CA PHE A 192 -13.32 -1.09 -0.82
C PHE A 192 -13.84 0.03 -1.72
N LEU A 193 -12.96 0.92 -2.16
CA LEU A 193 -13.30 2.07 -2.99
C LEU A 193 -12.97 1.76 -4.44
N MET A 194 -13.98 1.79 -5.31
CA MET A 194 -13.82 1.58 -6.74
C MET A 194 -13.54 2.89 -7.48
N PRO A 195 -12.89 2.83 -8.66
CA PRO A 195 -12.78 3.97 -9.56
C PRO A 195 -14.13 4.64 -9.79
N GLY A 196 -14.19 5.97 -9.67
CA GLY A 196 -15.43 6.74 -9.75
C GLY A 196 -16.06 7.09 -8.39
N HIS A 197 -15.60 6.51 -7.28
CA HIS A 197 -15.90 7.05 -5.95
C HIS A 197 -15.22 8.42 -5.78
N ASN A 198 -16.01 9.44 -5.48
CA ASN A 198 -15.50 10.78 -5.19
C ASN A 198 -15.02 10.85 -3.74
N SER A 199 -13.73 11.12 -3.52
CA SER A 199 -13.15 11.26 -2.18
C SER A 199 -13.76 12.41 -1.37
N LYS A 200 -14.45 13.36 -2.03
CA LYS A 200 -15.18 14.47 -1.39
C LYS A 200 -16.61 14.12 -0.98
N GLU A 201 -17.16 13.03 -1.49
CA GLU A 201 -18.55 12.59 -1.26
C GLU A 201 -18.57 11.16 -0.72
N MET A 202 -17.58 10.81 0.10
CA MET A 202 -17.52 9.48 0.69
C MET A 202 -18.69 9.31 1.65
N PRO A 203 -19.58 8.31 1.44
CA PRO A 203 -20.69 8.07 2.35
C PRO A 203 -20.16 7.82 3.76
N LEU A 204 -20.65 8.57 4.74
CA LEU A 204 -20.28 8.40 6.15
C LEU A 204 -20.75 7.03 6.71
N GLU A 205 -21.70 6.38 6.03
CA GLU A 205 -22.32 5.11 6.45
C GLU A 205 -21.74 3.92 5.68
N ALA A 206 -21.36 2.84 6.38
CA ALA A 206 -20.76 1.65 5.80
C ALA A 206 -21.70 1.06 4.72
N SER A 207 -21.15 0.61 3.59
CA SER A 207 -21.92 -0.21 2.66
C SER A 207 -22.41 -1.46 3.40
N GLN A 208 -23.63 -1.93 3.09
CA GLN A 208 -24.16 -3.17 3.68
C GLN A 208 -23.32 -4.41 3.32
N GLU A 209 -22.55 -4.34 2.23
CA GLU A 209 -21.58 -5.35 1.83
C GLU A 209 -20.19 -4.97 2.36
N GLY A 210 -19.54 -5.92 3.03
CA GLY A 210 -18.19 -5.78 3.58
C GLY A 210 -17.14 -5.66 2.47
N TRP A 211 -16.04 -4.96 2.77
CA TRP A 211 -14.93 -4.75 1.83
C TRP A 211 -14.30 -6.06 1.35
N GLU A 212 -14.45 -7.14 2.12
CA GLU A 212 -13.97 -8.49 1.81
C GLU A 212 -14.60 -9.03 0.53
N ASN A 213 -15.93 -8.95 0.40
CA ASN A 213 -16.66 -9.43 -0.77
C ASN A 213 -16.26 -8.63 -2.01
N SER A 214 -16.19 -7.30 -1.89
CA SER A 214 -15.79 -6.45 -3.01
C SER A 214 -14.34 -6.71 -3.47
N LEU A 215 -13.44 -7.04 -2.53
CA LEU A 215 -12.07 -7.46 -2.87
C LEU A 215 -12.07 -8.79 -3.63
N GLU A 216 -12.83 -9.79 -3.16
CA GLU A 216 -12.95 -11.08 -3.83
C GLU A 216 -13.53 -10.94 -5.24
N GLU A 217 -14.59 -10.16 -5.41
CA GLU A 217 -15.19 -9.87 -6.72
C GLU A 217 -14.20 -9.16 -7.66
N TRP A 218 -13.47 -8.16 -7.15
CA TRP A 218 -12.47 -7.46 -7.95
C TRP A 218 -11.34 -8.39 -8.41
N LEU A 219 -10.88 -9.30 -7.54
CA LEU A 219 -9.87 -10.30 -7.88
C LEU A 219 -10.36 -11.28 -8.96
N MET A 220 -11.65 -11.66 -8.96
CA MET A 220 -12.24 -12.52 -10.01
C MET A 220 -12.18 -11.87 -11.41
N ILE A 221 -12.24 -10.54 -11.49
CA ILE A 221 -12.18 -9.80 -12.77
C ILE A 221 -10.74 -9.69 -13.30
N GLN A 222 -9.72 -9.93 -12.45
CA GLN A 222 -8.32 -9.87 -12.85
C GLN A 222 -7.78 -11.17 -13.48
N GLU A 223 -8.53 -12.27 -13.39
CA GLU A 223 -8.24 -13.56 -14.06
C GLU A 223 -8.50 -13.49 -15.58
#